data_AF-A0A7X6P9S4-F1
#
_entry.id   AF-A0A7X6P9S4-F1
#
_cell.length_a   1.000
_cell.length_b   1.000
_cell.length_c   1.000
_cell.angle_alpha   90.00
_cell.angle_beta   90.00
_cell.angle_gamma   90.00
#
_symmetry.space_group_name_H-M   'P 1'
#
loop_
_entity.id
_entity.type
_entity.pdbx_description
1 polymer ?
#
loop_
_entity_poly.entity_id
_entity_poly.type
_entity_poly.pdbx_seq_one_letter_code
_entity_poly.pdbx_strand_id
1 'polypeptide(L)'
;DFPQLENGIGMLRLTLMNYEKKRKSFIKELDKAGGNFLLLTSTLANTILQEIADDLNNHLKQARVKVQPIKNNFFGGYVGVSGLLTASDILSQVQPLPQENIIIPENLFNTDGLTLDDVSQLELHDKLQVPILIVDPYFEDWEWI
;
A
#
# COMPACT_ATOMS: atom_id res chain seq x y z
N ASP A 1 20.75 -9.81 -17.84
CA ASP A 1 20.11 -8.51 -18.06
C ASP A 1 18.61 -8.67 -18.20
N PHE A 2 17.85 -8.07 -17.29
CA PHE A 2 16.39 -8.02 -17.36
C PHE A 2 15.97 -6.58 -17.75
N PRO A 3 16.13 -6.18 -19.03
CA PRO A 3 15.73 -4.85 -19.50
C PRO A 3 14.22 -4.58 -19.41
N GLN A 4 13.43 -5.58 -19.00
CA GLN A 4 11.99 -5.43 -18.77
C GLN A 4 11.63 -5.05 -17.33
N LEU A 5 12.55 -5.13 -16.37
CA LEU A 5 12.29 -4.70 -14.98
C LEU A 5 12.11 -3.18 -14.87
N GLU A 6 12.68 -2.39 -15.77
CA GLU A 6 12.62 -0.92 -15.72
C GLU A 6 11.36 -0.32 -16.36
N ASN A 7 10.62 -1.09 -17.16
CA ASN A 7 9.31 -0.67 -17.65
C ASN A 7 8.28 -1.14 -16.63
N GLY A 8 7.38 -0.28 -16.15
CA GLY A 8 6.44 -0.57 -15.05
C GLY A 8 5.66 -1.89 -15.16
N ILE A 9 5.51 -2.46 -16.36
CA ILE A 9 4.96 -3.82 -16.58
C ILE A 9 5.80 -4.92 -15.89
N GLY A 10 7.13 -4.86 -15.96
CA GLY A 10 8.00 -5.85 -15.32
C GLY A 10 7.98 -5.76 -13.80
N MET A 11 7.88 -4.55 -13.27
CA MET A 11 7.72 -4.30 -11.83
C MET A 11 6.41 -4.92 -11.31
N LEU A 12 5.30 -4.67 -12.00
CA LEU A 12 3.99 -5.23 -11.61
C LEU A 12 3.98 -6.77 -11.67
N ARG A 13 4.62 -7.36 -12.69
CA ARG A 13 4.75 -8.82 -12.78
C ARG A 13 5.58 -9.40 -11.64
N LEU A 14 6.66 -8.73 -11.26
CA LEU A 14 7.48 -9.15 -10.11
C LEU A 14 6.67 -9.09 -8.81
N THR A 15 5.94 -7.99 -8.58
CA THR A 15 5.04 -7.84 -7.42
C THR A 15 4.04 -8.99 -7.33
N LEU A 16 3.37 -9.36 -8.44
CA LEU A 16 2.44 -10.51 -8.47
C LEU A 16 3.14 -11.84 -8.16
N MET A 17 4.32 -12.08 -8.74
CA MET A 17 5.08 -13.31 -8.49
C MET A 17 5.53 -13.44 -7.03
N ASN A 18 5.92 -12.33 -6.40
CA ASN A 18 6.32 -12.30 -5.00
C ASN A 18 5.11 -12.42 -4.07
N TYR A 19 4.01 -11.75 -4.40
CA TYR A 19 2.73 -11.94 -3.73
C TYR A 19 2.33 -13.41 -3.69
N GLU A 20 2.32 -14.12 -4.83
CA GLU A 20 1.98 -15.55 -4.89
C GLU A 20 2.84 -16.42 -3.93
N LYS A 21 4.14 -16.11 -3.84
CA LYS A 21 5.06 -16.82 -2.93
C LYS A 21 4.78 -16.49 -1.45
N LYS A 22 4.40 -15.26 -1.15
CA LYS A 22 4.23 -14.73 0.21
C LYS A 22 2.79 -14.76 0.71
N ARG A 23 1.81 -15.05 -0.17
CA ARG A 23 0.36 -14.98 0.07
C ARG A 23 -0.06 -15.63 1.38
N LYS A 24 0.40 -16.86 1.63
CA LYS A 24 0.04 -17.59 2.86
C LYS A 24 0.51 -16.89 4.14
N SER A 25 1.71 -16.35 4.13
CA SER A 25 2.26 -15.60 5.26
C SER A 25 1.54 -14.27 5.44
N PHE A 26 1.23 -13.58 4.34
CA PHE A 26 0.51 -12.31 4.39
C PHE A 26 -0.92 -12.47 4.90
N ILE A 27 -1.66 -13.47 4.42
CA ILE A 27 -3.00 -13.82 4.93
C ILE A 27 -2.95 -14.09 6.44
N LYS A 28 -1.94 -14.84 6.91
CA LYS A 28 -1.78 -15.12 8.33
C LYS A 28 -1.54 -13.85 9.14
N GLU A 29 -0.78 -12.89 8.60
CA GLU A 29 -0.54 -11.60 9.24
C GLU A 29 -1.84 -10.79 9.37
N LEU A 30 -2.60 -10.67 8.28
CA LEU A 30 -3.86 -9.93 8.27
C LEU A 30 -4.92 -10.58 9.18
N ASP A 31 -5.07 -11.92 9.14
CA ASP A 31 -5.97 -12.65 10.03
C ASP A 31 -5.59 -12.48 11.51
N LYS A 32 -4.29 -12.37 11.82
CA LYS A 32 -3.78 -12.18 13.19
C LYS A 32 -4.05 -10.77 13.69
N ALA A 33 -3.83 -9.75 12.86
CA ALA A 33 -4.13 -8.36 13.21
C ALA A 33 -5.64 -8.15 13.40
N GLY A 34 -6.46 -8.78 12.56
CA GLY A 34 -7.91 -8.64 12.60
C GLY A 34 -8.38 -7.26 12.14
N GLY A 35 -9.70 -7.08 12.07
CA GLY A 35 -10.30 -5.86 11.53
C GLY A 35 -10.31 -5.81 10.00
N ASN A 36 -10.84 -4.73 9.45
CA ASN A 36 -10.82 -4.48 8.00
C ASN A 36 -9.56 -3.72 7.62
N PHE A 37 -9.18 -3.80 6.35
CA PHE A 37 -7.99 -3.16 5.80
C PHE A 37 -8.36 -2.25 4.64
N LEU A 38 -7.80 -1.05 4.63
CA LEU A 38 -7.83 -0.13 3.51
C LEU A 38 -6.43 -0.03 2.91
N LEU A 39 -6.27 -0.62 1.74
CA LEU A 39 -5.02 -0.61 0.97
C LEU A 39 -4.98 0.65 0.10
N LEU A 40 -4.06 1.55 0.43
CA LEU A 40 -3.85 2.79 -0.30
C LEU A 40 -2.84 2.57 -1.41
N THR A 41 -3.12 3.12 -2.58
CA THR A 41 -2.24 2.98 -3.72
C THR A 41 -2.34 4.16 -4.66
N SER A 42 -1.49 4.17 -5.68
CA SER A 42 -1.62 5.11 -6.79
C SER A 42 -2.62 4.63 -7.84
N THR A 43 -3.11 5.54 -8.66
CA THR A 43 -4.06 5.22 -9.73
C THR A 43 -3.52 4.21 -10.76
N LEU A 44 -2.21 4.20 -11.04
CA LEU A 44 -1.62 3.24 -11.98
C LEU A 44 -1.52 1.81 -11.42
N ALA A 45 -1.30 1.67 -10.11
CA ALA A 45 -1.19 0.37 -9.46
C ALA A 45 -2.55 -0.21 -9.02
N ASN A 46 -3.63 0.56 -9.17
CA ASN A 46 -4.97 0.19 -8.71
C ASN A 46 -5.44 -1.17 -9.24
N THR A 47 -5.31 -1.44 -10.54
CA THR A 47 -5.80 -2.70 -11.15
C THR A 47 -5.12 -3.92 -10.52
N ILE A 48 -3.79 -3.90 -10.40
CA ILE A 48 -3.03 -5.03 -9.85
C ILE A 48 -3.29 -5.22 -8.36
N LEU A 49 -3.40 -4.13 -7.59
CA LEU A 49 -3.70 -4.24 -6.17
C LEU A 49 -5.16 -4.63 -5.91
N GLN A 50 -6.08 -4.33 -6.82
CA GLN A 50 -7.44 -4.87 -6.78
C GLN A 50 -7.44 -6.38 -6.98
N GLU A 51 -6.67 -6.90 -7.94
CA GLU A 51 -6.51 -8.36 -8.13
C GLU A 51 -5.96 -9.05 -6.87
N ILE A 52 -4.94 -8.45 -6.23
CA ILE A 52 -4.38 -8.95 -4.96
C ILE A 52 -5.43 -8.88 -3.85
N ALA A 53 -6.15 -7.77 -3.69
CA ALA A 53 -7.17 -7.62 -2.66
C ALA A 53 -8.33 -8.61 -2.83
N ASP A 54 -8.76 -8.88 -4.06
CA ASP A 54 -9.80 -9.85 -4.37
C ASP A 54 -9.34 -11.28 -4.02
N ASP A 55 -8.11 -11.65 -4.37
CA ASP A 55 -7.53 -12.94 -3.98
C ASP A 55 -7.40 -13.05 -2.45
N LEU A 56 -6.97 -12.00 -1.75
CA LEU A 56 -6.95 -11.97 -0.28
C LEU A 56 -8.35 -12.18 0.30
N ASN A 57 -9.35 -11.48 -0.20
CA ASN A 57 -10.72 -11.57 0.28
C ASN A 57 -11.35 -12.96 0.09
N ASN A 58 -10.89 -13.75 -0.89
CA ASN A 58 -11.31 -15.14 -1.08
C ASN A 58 -10.74 -16.10 -0.02
N HIS A 59 -9.63 -15.73 0.63
CA HIS A 59 -8.93 -16.59 1.57
C HIS A 59 -8.98 -16.11 3.02
N LEU A 60 -9.23 -14.81 3.26
CA LEU A 60 -9.37 -14.23 4.60
C LEU A 60 -10.64 -14.70 5.30
N LYS A 61 -10.52 -15.04 6.58
CA LYS A 61 -11.63 -15.63 7.34
C LYS A 61 -12.67 -14.60 7.77
N GLN A 62 -12.21 -13.45 8.26
CA GLN A 62 -13.05 -12.44 8.90
C GLN A 62 -12.75 -11.03 8.37
N ALA A 63 -11.47 -10.74 8.14
CA ALA A 63 -11.04 -9.46 7.58
C ALA A 63 -11.50 -9.27 6.13
N ARG A 64 -11.62 -8.02 5.72
CA ARG A 64 -11.78 -7.62 4.32
C ARG A 64 -10.77 -6.55 3.97
N VAL A 65 -10.23 -6.63 2.75
CA VAL A 65 -9.33 -5.65 2.16
C VAL A 65 -10.11 -4.87 1.11
N LYS A 66 -10.10 -3.54 1.22
CA LYS A 66 -10.58 -2.61 0.19
C LYS A 66 -9.40 -1.85 -0.39
N VAL A 67 -9.41 -1.61 -1.68
CA VAL A 67 -8.39 -0.78 -2.34
C VAL A 67 -8.94 0.62 -2.53
N GLN A 68 -8.14 1.62 -2.16
CA GLN A 68 -8.43 3.02 -2.44
C GLN A 68 -7.25 3.66 -3.18
N PRO A 69 -7.42 4.00 -4.48
CA PRO A 69 -6.43 4.77 -5.19
C PRO A 69 -6.45 6.23 -4.71
N ILE A 70 -5.27 6.76 -4.43
CA ILE A 70 -4.99 8.14 -4.03
C ILE A 70 -4.57 8.92 -5.27
N LYS A 71 -5.20 10.07 -5.48
CA LYS A 71 -4.78 11.00 -6.52
C LYS A 71 -3.59 11.82 -6.03
N ASN A 72 -2.56 11.91 -6.85
CA ASN A 72 -1.39 12.75 -6.61
C ASN A 72 -1.72 14.21 -6.93
N ASN A 73 -2.28 14.95 -5.98
CA ASN A 73 -2.59 16.36 -6.17
C ASN A 73 -1.35 17.23 -6.00
N PHE A 74 -0.36 16.79 -5.22
CA PHE A 74 0.90 17.50 -4.99
C PHE A 74 1.65 17.80 -6.29
N PHE A 75 1.74 16.84 -7.21
CA PHE A 75 2.32 17.01 -8.55
C PHE A 75 1.28 17.29 -9.64
N GLY A 76 0.13 17.86 -9.29
CA GLY A 76 -0.87 18.34 -10.24
C GLY A 76 -1.74 17.27 -10.90
N GLY A 77 -1.75 16.03 -10.42
CA GLY A 77 -2.70 14.99 -10.82
C GLY A 77 -2.29 14.10 -12.00
N TYR A 78 -1.26 14.48 -12.75
CA TYR A 78 -0.86 13.81 -14.00
C TYR A 78 0.08 12.61 -13.80
N VAL A 79 0.66 12.48 -12.61
CA VAL A 79 1.62 11.41 -12.30
C VAL A 79 1.00 10.43 -11.31
N GLY A 80 0.84 9.17 -11.72
CA GLY A 80 0.03 8.19 -11.02
C GLY A 80 0.81 7.02 -10.40
N VAL A 81 2.07 7.22 -10.01
CA VAL A 81 2.89 6.18 -9.32
C VAL A 81 2.91 6.39 -7.81
N SER A 82 3.01 5.32 -7.02
CA SER A 82 2.88 5.38 -5.56
C SER A 82 4.02 6.13 -4.89
N GLY A 83 5.24 6.03 -5.40
CA GLY A 83 6.41 6.71 -4.83
C GLY A 83 6.43 8.23 -5.07
N LEU A 84 5.38 8.79 -5.67
CA LEU A 84 5.19 10.24 -5.79
C LEU A 84 3.97 10.73 -5.02
N LEU A 85 3.29 9.86 -4.28
CA LEU A 85 2.24 10.26 -3.36
C LEU A 85 2.85 10.92 -2.13
N THR A 86 2.14 11.90 -1.59
CA THR A 86 2.53 12.62 -0.36
C THR A 86 1.63 12.26 0.80
N ALA A 87 2.04 12.59 2.03
CA ALA A 87 1.17 12.46 3.19
C ALA A 87 -0.06 13.36 3.05
N SER A 88 0.12 14.57 2.51
CA SER A 88 -0.99 15.50 2.22
C SER A 88 -2.01 14.92 1.24
N ASP A 89 -1.56 14.20 0.21
CA ASP A 89 -2.48 13.51 -0.72
C ASP A 89 -3.32 12.44 0.00
N ILE A 90 -2.69 11.65 0.88
CA ILE A 90 -3.37 10.63 1.67
C ILE A 90 -4.38 11.27 2.63
N LEU A 91 -3.92 12.20 3.47
CA LEU A 91 -4.72 12.80 4.54
C LEU A 91 -5.91 13.62 4.04
N SER A 92 -5.85 14.13 2.81
CA SER A 92 -6.97 14.83 2.18
C SER A 92 -8.02 13.90 1.57
N GLN A 93 -7.71 12.62 1.37
CA GLN A 93 -8.56 11.65 0.67
C GLN A 93 -8.98 10.46 1.54
N VAL A 94 -8.32 10.25 2.67
CA VAL A 94 -8.51 9.07 3.53
C VAL A 94 -9.00 9.51 4.90
N GLN A 95 -10.13 8.93 5.31
CA GLN A 95 -10.64 8.99 6.68
C GLN A 95 -10.92 7.55 7.12
N PRO A 96 -9.98 6.91 7.85
CA PRO A 96 -10.13 5.52 8.26
C PRO A 96 -11.35 5.33 9.15
N LEU A 97 -12.02 4.20 9.01
CA LEU A 97 -13.10 3.84 9.94
C LEU A 97 -12.52 3.34 11.27
N PRO A 98 -13.28 3.45 12.38
CA PRO A 98 -12.88 2.81 13.63
C PRO A 98 -12.63 1.31 13.41
N GLN A 99 -11.50 0.79 13.90
CA GLN A 99 -11.06 -0.61 13.77
C GLN A 99 -10.68 -1.03 12.33
N GLU A 100 -10.43 -0.06 11.44
CA GLU A 100 -9.79 -0.29 10.16
C GLU A 100 -8.27 -0.11 10.30
N ASN A 101 -7.49 -0.94 9.60
CA ASN A 101 -6.05 -0.80 9.47
C ASN A 101 -5.71 -0.28 8.08
N ILE A 102 -4.64 0.49 7.96
CA ILE A 102 -4.18 0.98 6.66
C ILE A 102 -3.04 0.10 6.14
N ILE A 103 -3.05 -0.20 4.84
CA ILE A 103 -1.90 -0.80 4.15
C ILE A 103 -1.37 0.25 3.17
N ILE A 104 -0.07 0.57 3.23
CA ILE A 104 0.59 1.50 2.30
C ILE A 104 1.87 0.91 1.72
N PRO A 105 2.26 1.28 0.48
CA PRO A 105 3.55 0.87 -0.05
C PRO A 105 4.69 1.65 0.60
N GLU A 106 5.79 0.97 0.93
CA GLU A 106 6.99 1.53 1.56
C GLU A 106 7.60 2.67 0.74
N ASN A 107 7.50 2.60 -0.59
CA ASN A 107 8.05 3.61 -1.48
C ASN A 107 7.39 4.99 -1.40
N LEU A 108 6.37 5.18 -0.55
CA LEU A 108 5.91 6.50 -0.11
C LEU A 108 6.97 7.27 0.68
N PHE A 109 7.90 6.56 1.33
CA PHE A 109 8.94 7.13 2.17
C PHE A 109 10.30 7.05 1.47
N ASN A 110 11.13 8.07 1.71
CA ASN A 110 12.54 8.06 1.35
C ASN A 110 13.36 7.25 2.37
N THR A 111 14.68 7.20 2.18
CA THR A 111 15.60 6.46 3.08
C THR A 111 15.62 6.97 4.52
N ASP A 112 15.14 8.19 4.76
CA ASP A 112 15.03 8.79 6.09
C ASP A 112 13.65 8.56 6.72
N GLY A 113 12.76 7.80 6.07
CA GLY A 113 11.41 7.52 6.54
C GLY A 113 10.44 8.70 6.37
N LEU A 114 10.72 9.63 5.45
CA LEU A 114 9.92 10.82 5.19
C LEU A 114 9.22 10.74 3.83
N THR A 115 7.97 11.22 3.75
CA THR A 115 7.29 11.47 2.49
C THR A 115 7.90 12.67 1.76
N LEU A 116 7.50 12.91 0.50
CA LEU A 116 8.01 14.03 -0.31
C LEU A 116 7.60 15.42 0.22
N ASP A 117 6.64 15.48 1.14
CA ASP A 117 6.21 16.67 1.86
C ASP A 117 6.68 16.68 3.33
N ASP A 118 7.80 16.00 3.61
CA ASP A 118 8.53 16.01 4.89
C ASP A 118 7.75 15.46 6.09
N VAL A 119 6.76 14.59 5.87
CA VAL A 119 6.01 13.92 6.95
C VAL A 119 6.63 12.56 7.26
N SER A 120 6.96 12.32 8.52
CA SER A 120 7.49 11.03 8.96
C SER A 120 6.43 9.94 9.03
N GLN A 121 6.86 8.68 8.96
CA GLN A 121 6.01 7.50 9.23
C GLN A 121 5.19 7.64 10.52
N LEU A 122 5.84 8.04 11.63
CA LEU A 122 5.18 8.21 12.92
C LEU A 122 4.17 9.36 12.91
N GLU A 123 4.50 10.48 12.25
CA GLU A 123 3.56 11.59 12.12
C GLU A 123 2.34 11.22 11.27
N LEU A 124 2.53 10.42 10.21
CA LEU A 124 1.42 9.91 9.41
C LEU A 124 0.53 8.97 10.22
N HIS A 125 1.12 8.06 10.98
CA HIS A 125 0.41 7.21 11.94
C HIS A 125 -0.39 8.05 12.94
N ASP A 126 0.24 9.05 13.57
CA ASP A 126 -0.41 9.92 14.55
C ASP A 126 -1.53 10.77 13.94
N LYS A 127 -1.48 11.08 12.66
CA LYS A 127 -2.57 11.79 11.97
C LYS A 127 -3.73 10.87 11.59
N LEU A 128 -3.45 9.62 11.20
CA LEU A 128 -4.48 8.65 10.81
C LEU A 128 -5.12 7.93 12.01
N GLN A 129 -4.44 7.86 13.16
CA GLN A 129 -4.93 7.28 14.42
C GLN A 129 -5.39 5.82 14.28
N VAL A 130 -4.78 5.07 13.37
CA VAL A 130 -5.04 3.65 13.13
C VAL A 130 -3.72 2.93 12.80
N PRO A 131 -3.59 1.62 13.07
CA PRO A 131 -2.40 0.86 12.72
C PRO A 131 -2.10 0.91 11.22
N ILE A 132 -0.82 1.03 10.87
CA ILE A 132 -0.38 1.07 9.48
C ILE A 132 0.56 -0.11 9.21
N LEU A 133 0.23 -0.90 8.21
CA LEU A 133 1.08 -1.94 7.64
C LEU A 133 1.79 -1.38 6.41
N ILE A 134 3.09 -1.17 6.53
CA ILE A 134 3.97 -0.78 5.43
C ILE A 134 4.38 -2.04 4.68
N VAL A 135 4.23 -2.05 3.36
CA VAL A 135 4.54 -3.20 2.49
C VAL A 135 5.55 -2.81 1.44
N ASP A 136 6.61 -3.60 1.28
CA ASP A 136 7.59 -3.40 0.20
C ASP A 136 6.87 -3.38 -1.17
N PRO A 137 7.21 -2.46 -2.08
CA PRO A 137 6.56 -2.33 -3.40
C PRO A 137 6.62 -3.60 -4.27
N TYR A 138 7.56 -4.50 -4.02
CA TYR A 138 7.69 -5.79 -4.69
C TYR A 138 7.17 -6.96 -3.85
N PHE A 139 6.46 -6.69 -2.75
CA PHE A 139 5.87 -7.68 -1.87
C PHE A 139 6.90 -8.61 -1.19
N GLU A 140 8.12 -8.12 -0.95
CA GLU A 140 9.18 -8.92 -0.34
C GLU A 140 9.08 -9.00 1.18
N ASP A 141 8.67 -7.91 1.83
CA ASP A 141 8.50 -7.80 3.27
C ASP A 141 7.39 -6.82 3.67
N TRP A 142 7.05 -6.80 4.96
CA TRP A 142 6.10 -5.85 5.54
C TRP A 142 6.35 -5.61 7.04
N GLU A 143 6.03 -4.42 7.52
CA GLU A 143 6.19 -4.02 8.92
C GLU A 143 5.03 -3.16 9.41
N TRP A 144 4.74 -3.26 10.71
CA TRP A 144 3.70 -2.48 11.37
C TRP A 144 4.30 -1.26 12.07
N ILE A 145 3.61 -0.13 11.96
CA ILE A 145 3.87 1.09 12.72
C ILE A 145 2.62 1.60 13.43
#